data_AF-A0A661L7W1-F1
#
_entry.id   AF-A0A661L7W1-F1
#
_cell.length_a   1.000
_cell.length_b   1.000
_cell.length_c   1.000
_cell.angle_alpha   90.00
_cell.angle_beta   90.00
_cell.angle_gamma   90.00
#
_symmetry.space_group_name_H-M   'P 1'
#
loop_
_entity.id
_entity.type
_entity.pdbx_description
1 polymer ?
#
loop_
_entity_poly.entity_id
_entity_poly.type
_entity_poly.pdbx_seq_one_letter_code
_entity_poly.pdbx_strand_id
1 'polypeptide(L)'
;MPRITLCAPDSEKSCFACCPPIRPKGYEHIDYRNIIRRILRENTRAFDPSSKEIIPITGFSCWALGYVDDRYRQVGCLLHPARNRGKDLRYRVDYGQKCQRESCLEARRFMALSPSARLFWLGIAEGLDSFEYSSRRYNPLFRLLEWGVGLLEQIASTEKGNRVNSKTFFERYPFFLTHLMPRAHSYLVDSLVQHCGLAPLRDKEFVPRFEAFCTRLIQNLPSVTSSPTAPYTHCLDMDETLADFLRLALGMKKIEKGEALIIKQKVDQEMEAFIDQLP
;
A
#
# COMPACT_ATOMS: atom_id res chain seq x y z
N MET A 1 -16.60 -17.20 8.22
CA MET A 1 -16.62 -16.29 7.04
C MET A 1 -15.23 -16.31 6.39
N PRO A 2 -15.12 -16.31 5.06
CA PRO A 2 -13.81 -16.23 4.40
C PRO A 2 -13.08 -14.95 4.84
N ARG A 3 -11.76 -15.06 5.02
CA ARG A 3 -10.91 -13.95 5.47
C ARG A 3 -10.84 -12.90 4.35
N ILE A 4 -11.45 -11.73 4.56
CA ILE A 4 -11.40 -10.59 3.62
C ILE A 4 -9.93 -10.15 3.46
N THR A 5 -9.47 -10.07 2.22
CA THR A 5 -8.09 -9.65 1.87
C THR A 5 -8.12 -8.47 0.91
N LEU A 6 -7.00 -7.74 0.79
CA LEU A 6 -6.89 -6.69 -0.22
C LEU A 6 -6.98 -7.25 -1.64
N CYS A 7 -6.45 -8.46 -1.89
CA CYS A 7 -6.47 -9.07 -3.21
C CYS A 7 -7.85 -9.61 -3.62
N ALA A 8 -8.64 -10.06 -2.65
CA ALA A 8 -10.00 -10.55 -2.85
C ALA A 8 -10.93 -9.92 -1.79
N PRO A 9 -11.37 -8.67 -2.02
CA PRO A 9 -12.16 -7.92 -1.05
C PRO A 9 -13.62 -8.36 -0.98
N ASP A 10 -14.23 -8.68 -2.12
CA ASP A 10 -15.64 -9.06 -2.26
C ASP A 10 -15.88 -9.78 -3.61
N SER A 11 -17.14 -10.06 -3.96
CA SER A 11 -17.53 -10.75 -5.20
C SER A 11 -17.51 -9.88 -6.45
N GLU A 12 -17.38 -8.56 -6.33
CA GLU A 12 -17.51 -7.63 -7.45
C GLU A 12 -16.15 -7.27 -8.05
N LYS A 13 -15.06 -7.39 -7.28
CA LYS A 13 -13.72 -7.05 -7.73
C LYS A 13 -12.63 -7.85 -7.05
N SER A 14 -11.45 -7.83 -7.65
CA SER A 14 -10.21 -8.34 -7.07
C SER A 14 -9.01 -7.51 -7.54
N CYS A 15 -7.95 -7.49 -6.75
CA CYS A 15 -6.70 -6.85 -7.14
C CYS A 15 -5.75 -7.87 -7.78
N PHE A 16 -5.22 -7.49 -8.95
CA PHE A 16 -4.20 -8.24 -9.69
C PHE A 16 -2.97 -7.39 -10.04
N ALA A 17 -2.79 -6.25 -9.35
CA ALA A 17 -1.76 -5.25 -9.63
C ALA A 17 -0.33 -5.79 -9.65
N CYS A 18 -0.01 -6.66 -8.69
CA CYS A 18 1.32 -7.24 -8.53
C CYS A 18 1.42 -8.68 -9.10
N CYS A 19 0.41 -9.13 -9.84
CA CYS A 19 0.45 -10.46 -10.45
C CYS A 19 1.56 -10.52 -11.53
N PRO A 20 2.32 -11.62 -11.60
CA PRO A 20 3.43 -11.78 -12.55
C PRO A 20 3.07 -11.50 -14.01
N PRO A 21 4.07 -11.21 -14.87
CA PRO A 21 5.51 -11.13 -14.58
C PRO A 21 5.93 -9.86 -13.82
N ILE A 22 7.22 -9.73 -13.49
CA ILE A 22 7.80 -8.45 -13.04
C ILE A 22 7.66 -7.44 -14.19
N ARG A 23 7.24 -6.22 -13.87
CA ARG A 23 6.98 -5.17 -14.86
C ARG A 23 7.86 -3.93 -14.59
N PRO A 24 8.11 -3.09 -15.62
CA PRO A 24 8.80 -1.83 -15.43
C PRO A 24 8.13 -0.94 -14.37
N LYS A 25 8.93 -0.07 -13.75
CA LYS A 25 8.41 0.93 -12.80
C LYS A 25 7.36 1.81 -13.49
N GLY A 26 6.22 2.00 -12.84
CA GLY A 26 5.12 2.82 -13.35
C GLY A 26 4.14 2.11 -14.27
N TYR A 27 4.35 0.82 -14.59
CA TYR A 27 3.35 0.05 -15.33
C TYR A 27 2.06 -0.08 -14.53
N GLU A 28 0.92 0.19 -15.17
CA GLU A 28 -0.40 -0.16 -14.66
C GLU A 28 -1.25 -0.90 -15.70
N HIS A 29 -1.95 -1.96 -15.28
CA HIS A 29 -2.81 -2.74 -16.17
C HIS A 29 -3.91 -1.92 -16.84
N ILE A 30 -4.37 -0.85 -16.18
CA ILE A 30 -5.45 0.00 -16.67
C ILE A 30 -5.07 0.76 -17.94
N ASP A 31 -3.79 1.09 -18.12
CA ASP A 31 -3.29 1.77 -19.33
C ASP A 31 -3.40 0.87 -20.58
N TYR A 32 -3.51 -0.45 -20.39
CA TYR A 32 -3.64 -1.46 -21.44
C TYR A 32 -4.96 -2.25 -21.35
N ARG A 33 -5.99 -1.66 -20.75
CA ARG A 33 -7.24 -2.35 -20.35
C ARG A 33 -7.80 -3.27 -21.43
N ASN A 34 -7.94 -2.81 -22.68
CA ASN A 34 -8.54 -3.62 -23.74
C ASN A 34 -7.70 -4.85 -24.12
N ILE A 35 -6.38 -4.69 -24.22
CA ILE A 35 -5.45 -5.77 -24.55
C ILE A 35 -5.44 -6.78 -23.40
N ILE A 36 -5.32 -6.31 -22.16
CA ILE A 36 -5.32 -7.18 -20.98
C ILE A 36 -6.65 -7.91 -20.84
N ARG A 37 -7.80 -7.25 -21.05
CA ARG A 37 -9.11 -7.92 -21.02
C ARG A 37 -9.20 -9.07 -22.03
N ARG A 38 -8.65 -8.90 -23.23
CA ARG A 38 -8.59 -9.94 -24.25
C ARG A 38 -7.72 -11.11 -23.78
N ILE A 39 -6.49 -10.83 -23.32
CA ILE A 39 -5.57 -11.85 -22.81
C ILE A 39 -6.21 -12.64 -21.66
N LEU A 40 -6.84 -11.97 -20.70
CA LEU A 40 -7.51 -12.62 -19.57
C LEU A 40 -8.64 -13.55 -20.05
N ARG A 41 -9.42 -13.15 -21.07
CA ARG A 41 -10.46 -14.03 -21.66
C ARG A 41 -9.87 -15.24 -22.35
N GLU A 42 -8.82 -15.05 -23.13
CA GLU A 42 -8.11 -16.13 -23.83
C GLU A 42 -7.53 -17.12 -22.82
N ASN A 43 -6.83 -16.64 -21.80
CA ASN A 43 -6.30 -17.46 -20.70
C ASN A 43 -7.41 -18.23 -19.97
N THR A 44 -8.53 -17.57 -19.66
CA THR A 44 -9.67 -18.21 -18.98
C THR A 44 -10.27 -19.34 -19.81
N ARG A 45 -10.39 -19.14 -21.13
CA ARG A 45 -10.96 -20.14 -22.05
C ARG A 45 -10.00 -21.31 -22.30
N ALA A 46 -8.71 -21.04 -22.40
CA ALA A 46 -7.68 -22.04 -22.66
C ALA A 46 -7.28 -22.83 -21.40
N PHE A 47 -7.76 -22.44 -20.21
CA PHE A 47 -7.35 -23.06 -18.97
C PHE A 47 -7.91 -24.46 -18.81
N ASP A 48 -7.02 -25.44 -18.86
CA ASP A 48 -7.29 -26.82 -18.49
C ASP A 48 -6.75 -27.12 -17.07
N PRO A 49 -7.64 -27.37 -16.07
CA PRO A 49 -7.23 -27.73 -14.72
C PRO A 49 -6.63 -29.15 -14.62
N SER A 50 -6.86 -30.01 -15.61
CA SER A 50 -6.36 -31.39 -15.62
C SER A 50 -4.93 -31.51 -16.16
N SER A 51 -4.51 -30.58 -17.02
CA SER A 51 -3.16 -30.49 -17.54
C SER A 51 -2.14 -30.34 -16.41
N LYS A 52 -1.04 -31.09 -16.53
CA LYS A 52 0.12 -31.08 -15.63
C LYS A 52 1.34 -30.38 -16.23
N GLU A 53 1.17 -29.81 -17.42
CA GLU A 53 2.25 -29.16 -18.15
C GLU A 53 2.78 -27.94 -17.38
N ILE A 54 4.10 -27.80 -17.37
CA ILE A 54 4.81 -26.64 -16.85
C ILE A 54 5.08 -25.71 -18.02
N ILE A 55 4.47 -24.53 -17.98
CA ILE A 55 4.59 -23.52 -19.02
C ILE A 55 5.21 -22.28 -18.37
N PRO A 56 6.44 -21.89 -18.72
CA PRO A 56 7.06 -20.71 -18.16
C PRO A 56 6.31 -19.45 -18.60
N ILE A 57 6.41 -18.38 -17.80
CA ILE A 57 5.85 -17.08 -18.18
C ILE A 57 6.76 -16.47 -19.24
N THR A 58 6.30 -16.42 -20.49
CA THR A 58 6.99 -15.75 -21.60
C THR A 58 6.29 -14.43 -21.94
N GLY A 59 7.06 -13.35 -22.10
CA GLY A 59 6.53 -12.01 -22.41
C GLY A 59 5.97 -11.24 -21.21
N PHE A 60 4.93 -10.43 -21.45
CA PHE A 60 4.42 -9.43 -20.49
C PHE A 60 3.14 -9.85 -19.74
N SER A 61 2.72 -11.12 -19.79
CA SER A 61 1.54 -11.59 -19.05
C SER A 61 1.71 -13.03 -18.60
N CYS A 62 1.23 -13.34 -17.39
CA CYS A 62 1.12 -14.70 -16.92
C CYS A 62 -0.07 -15.38 -17.60
N TRP A 63 0.16 -16.51 -18.29
CA TRP A 63 -0.92 -17.30 -18.92
C TRP A 63 -1.94 -17.83 -17.91
N ALA A 64 -1.54 -17.96 -16.64
CA ALA A 64 -2.41 -18.41 -15.55
C ALA A 64 -3.21 -17.27 -14.89
N LEU A 65 -3.09 -16.03 -15.36
CA LEU A 65 -3.92 -14.91 -14.91
C LEU A 65 -5.16 -14.82 -15.80
N GLY A 66 -6.34 -14.90 -15.21
CA GLY A 66 -7.61 -14.90 -15.93
C GLY A 66 -8.77 -14.41 -15.08
N TYR A 67 -9.98 -14.49 -15.61
CA TYR A 67 -11.19 -14.24 -14.83
C TYR A 67 -11.52 -15.46 -13.98
N VAL A 68 -11.86 -15.21 -12.72
CA VAL A 68 -12.14 -16.25 -11.72
C VAL A 68 -13.62 -16.34 -11.36
N ASP A 69 -14.47 -15.65 -12.11
CA ASP A 69 -15.92 -15.69 -11.98
C ASP A 69 -16.57 -15.72 -13.36
N ASP A 70 -17.79 -16.25 -13.42
CA ASP A 70 -18.53 -16.42 -14.68
C ASP A 70 -19.01 -15.09 -15.28
N ARG A 71 -19.03 -14.02 -14.47
CA ARG A 71 -19.45 -12.68 -14.90
C ARG A 71 -18.27 -11.81 -15.37
N TYR A 72 -17.06 -12.36 -15.40
CA TYR A 72 -15.84 -11.65 -15.79
C TYR A 72 -15.60 -10.37 -14.98
N ARG A 73 -15.89 -10.39 -13.67
CA ARG A 73 -15.71 -9.27 -12.75
C ARG A 73 -14.39 -9.34 -11.99
N GLN A 74 -14.06 -10.53 -11.49
CA GLN A 74 -12.89 -10.82 -10.68
C GLN A 74 -11.77 -11.40 -11.55
N VAL A 75 -10.57 -10.86 -11.39
CA VAL A 75 -9.34 -11.32 -12.03
C VAL A 75 -8.43 -11.96 -10.99
N GLY A 76 -7.87 -13.11 -11.30
CA GLY A 76 -7.00 -13.81 -10.37
C GLY A 76 -6.22 -14.95 -11.02
N CYS A 77 -5.41 -15.62 -10.21
CA CYS A 77 -4.65 -16.76 -10.66
C CYS A 77 -5.55 -17.99 -10.78
N LEU A 78 -5.70 -18.52 -12.00
CA LEU A 78 -6.46 -19.73 -12.32
C LEU A 78 -5.85 -20.98 -11.66
N LEU A 79 -4.56 -20.94 -11.35
CA LEU A 79 -3.82 -22.00 -10.64
C LEU A 79 -3.90 -21.91 -9.11
N HIS A 80 -4.55 -20.86 -8.56
CA HIS A 80 -4.57 -20.63 -7.12
C HIS A 80 -5.32 -21.76 -6.37
N PRO A 81 -4.87 -22.18 -5.17
CA PRO A 81 -5.57 -23.18 -4.36
C PRO A 81 -7.06 -22.89 -4.14
N ALA A 82 -7.39 -21.61 -3.94
CA ALA A 82 -8.78 -21.15 -3.76
C ALA A 82 -9.68 -21.44 -4.98
N ARG A 83 -9.10 -21.67 -6.16
CA ARG A 83 -9.81 -22.04 -7.40
C ARG A 83 -9.79 -23.54 -7.69
N ASN A 84 -8.96 -24.29 -7.00
CA ASN A 84 -8.64 -25.69 -7.34
C ASN A 84 -8.87 -26.64 -6.17
N ARG A 85 -9.93 -26.38 -5.37
CA ARG A 85 -10.31 -27.22 -4.22
C ARG A 85 -9.15 -27.45 -3.24
N GLY A 86 -8.35 -26.41 -3.00
CA GLY A 86 -7.18 -26.45 -2.12
C GLY A 86 -5.90 -26.99 -2.77
N LYS A 87 -5.95 -27.54 -3.99
CA LYS A 87 -4.75 -27.98 -4.70
C LYS A 87 -3.98 -26.78 -5.24
N ASP A 88 -2.73 -26.63 -4.84
CA ASP A 88 -1.86 -25.59 -5.40
C ASP A 88 -1.29 -26.02 -6.74
N LEU A 89 -1.77 -25.40 -7.82
CA LEU A 89 -1.30 -25.67 -9.17
C LEU A 89 -0.27 -24.64 -9.64
N ARG A 90 0.13 -23.68 -8.79
CA ARG A 90 1.03 -22.59 -9.16
C ARG A 90 2.42 -23.06 -9.57
N TYR A 91 2.80 -24.31 -9.30
CA TYR A 91 4.04 -24.91 -9.82
C TYR A 91 4.08 -24.97 -11.36
N ARG A 92 2.92 -24.90 -12.04
CA ARG A 92 2.82 -24.96 -13.51
C ARG A 92 3.33 -23.70 -14.20
N VAL A 93 3.36 -22.57 -13.50
CA VAL A 93 4.13 -21.39 -13.92
C VAL A 93 5.46 -21.51 -13.22
N ASP A 94 6.58 -21.44 -13.93
CA ASP A 94 7.96 -21.50 -13.39
C ASP A 94 8.32 -20.32 -12.44
N TYR A 95 7.29 -19.73 -11.82
CA TYR A 95 7.24 -18.60 -10.91
C TYR A 95 6.47 -18.95 -9.61
N GLY A 96 6.00 -20.20 -9.47
CA GLY A 96 5.06 -20.63 -8.44
C GLY A 96 5.52 -20.36 -7.01
N GLN A 97 6.79 -20.63 -6.69
CA GLN A 97 7.35 -20.37 -5.35
C GLN A 97 7.28 -18.89 -4.97
N LYS A 98 7.56 -17.99 -5.93
CA LYS A 98 7.47 -16.55 -5.68
C LYS A 98 6.01 -16.12 -5.47
N CYS A 99 5.08 -16.64 -6.27
CA CYS A 99 3.64 -16.41 -6.08
C CYS A 99 3.10 -16.95 -4.74
N GLN A 100 3.75 -17.95 -4.15
CA GLN A 100 3.36 -18.53 -2.86
C GLN A 100 3.85 -17.70 -1.68
N ARG A 101 5.07 -17.16 -1.76
CA ARG A 101 5.74 -16.49 -0.65
C ARG A 101 5.49 -14.98 -0.60
N GLU A 102 5.45 -14.31 -1.75
CA GLU A 102 5.49 -12.86 -1.78
C GLU A 102 4.09 -12.23 -1.62
N SER A 103 4.00 -11.22 -0.77
CA SER A 103 2.83 -10.35 -0.64
C SER A 103 3.28 -8.89 -0.73
N CYS A 104 2.54 -8.07 -1.47
CA CYS A 104 2.87 -6.65 -1.57
C CYS A 104 2.70 -5.95 -0.21
N LEU A 105 3.35 -4.80 -0.04
CA LEU A 105 3.34 -4.06 1.23
C LEU A 105 1.92 -3.69 1.64
N GLU A 106 1.10 -3.24 0.68
CA GLU A 106 -0.28 -2.81 0.91
C GLU A 106 -1.14 -3.99 1.36
N ALA A 107 -0.97 -5.16 0.75
CA ALA A 107 -1.67 -6.37 1.19
C ALA A 107 -1.24 -6.77 2.61
N ARG A 108 0.06 -6.72 2.94
CA ARG A 108 0.52 -7.02 4.31
C ARG A 108 -0.06 -6.05 5.34
N ARG A 109 -0.01 -4.74 5.06
CA ARG A 109 -0.58 -3.71 5.95
C ARG A 109 -2.08 -3.85 6.09
N PHE A 110 -2.80 -4.09 5.00
CA PHE A 110 -4.25 -4.33 5.05
C PHE A 110 -4.59 -5.57 5.88
N MET A 111 -3.78 -6.64 5.79
CA MET A 111 -3.99 -7.87 6.57
C MET A 111 -3.66 -7.73 8.05
N ALA A 112 -2.85 -6.75 8.43
CA ALA A 112 -2.58 -6.39 9.82
C ALA A 112 -3.72 -5.59 10.46
N LEU A 113 -4.62 -5.01 9.65
CA LEU A 113 -5.81 -4.33 10.16
C LEU A 113 -6.84 -5.32 10.74
N SER A 114 -7.51 -4.86 11.78
CA SER A 114 -8.67 -5.47 12.42
C SER A 114 -9.78 -5.73 11.38
N PRO A 115 -10.62 -6.76 11.58
CA PRO A 115 -11.70 -7.04 10.63
C PRO A 115 -12.63 -5.85 10.36
N SER A 116 -12.96 -5.06 11.39
CA SER A 116 -13.79 -3.85 11.27
C SER A 116 -13.07 -2.76 10.48
N ALA A 117 -11.78 -2.50 10.75
CA ALA A 117 -11.01 -1.52 9.98
C ALA A 117 -10.87 -1.93 8.51
N ARG A 118 -10.66 -3.22 8.21
CA ARG A 118 -10.66 -3.71 6.82
C ARG A 118 -11.97 -3.40 6.10
N LEU A 119 -13.11 -3.63 6.75
CA LEU A 119 -14.42 -3.34 6.18
C LEU A 119 -14.64 -1.83 5.96
N PHE A 120 -14.20 -1.01 6.91
CA PHE A 120 -14.22 0.45 6.82
C PHE A 120 -13.44 0.93 5.59
N TRP A 121 -12.17 0.54 5.49
CA TRP A 121 -11.26 1.00 4.43
C TRP A 121 -11.62 0.47 3.04
N LEU A 122 -12.27 -0.69 2.93
CA LEU A 122 -12.82 -1.16 1.65
C LEU A 122 -13.95 -0.30 1.11
N GLY A 123 -14.68 0.45 1.96
CA GLY A 123 -15.71 1.41 1.52
C GLY A 123 -15.13 2.52 0.63
N ILE A 124 -13.87 2.89 0.85
CA ILE A 124 -13.18 3.91 0.04
C ILE A 124 -12.99 3.45 -1.41
N ALA A 125 -12.96 2.14 -1.65
CA ALA A 125 -12.78 1.55 -2.97
C ALA A 125 -14.08 0.97 -3.54
N GLU A 126 -15.23 1.36 -2.99
CA GLU A 126 -16.55 0.97 -3.51
C GLU A 126 -16.79 1.58 -4.91
N GLY A 127 -17.44 0.82 -5.78
CA GLY A 127 -17.71 1.21 -7.16
C GLY A 127 -16.56 0.99 -8.16
N LEU A 128 -15.34 0.71 -7.71
CA LEU A 128 -14.21 0.40 -8.60
C LEU A 128 -14.35 -1.01 -9.19
N ASP A 129 -14.08 -1.17 -10.49
CA ASP A 129 -13.92 -2.51 -11.08
C ASP A 129 -12.54 -3.12 -10.78
N SER A 130 -12.28 -4.36 -11.17
CA SER A 130 -10.97 -5.00 -10.91
C SER A 130 -9.77 -4.27 -11.54
N PHE A 131 -9.93 -3.55 -12.66
CA PHE A 131 -8.84 -2.79 -13.28
C PHE A 131 -8.55 -1.51 -12.50
N GLU A 132 -9.58 -0.77 -12.14
CA GLU A 132 -9.48 0.47 -11.35
C GLU A 132 -8.99 0.15 -9.93
N TYR A 133 -9.53 -0.90 -9.32
CA TYR A 133 -9.13 -1.39 -8.00
C TYR A 133 -7.66 -1.88 -7.98
N SER A 134 -7.16 -2.37 -9.12
CA SER A 134 -5.75 -2.79 -9.27
C SER A 134 -4.79 -1.67 -9.65
N SER A 135 -5.26 -0.43 -9.83
CA SER A 135 -4.43 0.71 -10.21
C SER A 135 -4.09 1.57 -9.00
N ARG A 136 -2.82 1.98 -8.87
CA ARG A 136 -2.41 2.94 -7.83
C ARG A 136 -2.91 4.35 -8.14
N ARG A 137 -3.14 4.64 -9.42
CA ARG A 137 -3.72 5.91 -9.89
C ARG A 137 -5.20 6.05 -9.52
N TYR A 138 -5.97 4.98 -9.59
CA TYR A 138 -7.43 5.02 -9.39
C TYR A 138 -7.90 4.52 -8.03
N ASN A 139 -7.19 3.59 -7.40
CA ASN A 139 -7.54 3.07 -6.08
C ASN A 139 -6.83 3.86 -4.96
N PRO A 140 -7.49 4.82 -4.31
CA PRO A 140 -6.90 5.62 -3.24
C PRO A 140 -6.47 4.77 -2.03
N LEU A 141 -7.04 3.57 -1.85
CA LEU A 141 -6.69 2.70 -0.74
C LEU A 141 -5.20 2.29 -0.75
N PHE A 142 -4.58 2.16 -1.92
CA PHE A 142 -3.14 1.88 -1.98
C PHE A 142 -2.31 2.97 -1.31
N ARG A 143 -2.64 4.25 -1.59
CA ARG A 143 -1.95 5.39 -0.98
C ARG A 143 -2.30 5.53 0.50
N LEU A 144 -3.54 5.23 0.89
CA LEU A 144 -3.96 5.28 2.30
C LEU A 144 -3.21 4.25 3.15
N LEU A 145 -3.06 3.02 2.65
CA LEU A 145 -2.30 1.95 3.31
C LEU A 145 -0.82 2.30 3.54
N GLU A 146 -0.29 3.27 2.78
CA GLU A 146 1.07 3.73 2.95
C GLU A 146 1.29 4.58 4.21
N TRP A 147 0.23 5.11 4.84
CA TRP A 147 0.30 5.83 6.12
C TRP A 147 0.48 4.94 7.35
N GLY A 148 0.37 3.62 7.20
CA GLY A 148 0.65 2.67 8.28
C GLY A 148 -0.59 2.19 9.02
N VAL A 149 -0.44 1.07 9.74
CA VAL A 149 -1.56 0.33 10.36
C VAL A 149 -2.13 1.11 11.55
N GLY A 150 -1.27 1.71 12.38
CA GLY A 150 -1.68 2.42 13.60
C GLY A 150 -2.66 3.56 13.33
N LEU A 151 -2.29 4.50 12.44
CA LEU A 151 -3.16 5.61 12.05
C LEU A 151 -4.49 5.13 11.46
N LEU A 152 -4.43 4.14 10.57
CA LEU A 152 -5.62 3.63 9.89
C LEU A 152 -6.58 2.91 10.84
N GLU A 153 -6.08 2.23 11.87
CA GLU A 153 -6.90 1.67 12.96
C GLU A 153 -7.56 2.76 13.78
N GLN A 154 -6.81 3.79 14.19
CA GLN A 154 -7.32 4.87 15.02
C GLN A 154 -8.45 5.63 14.32
N ILE A 155 -8.32 5.89 13.01
CA ILE A 155 -9.37 6.50 12.21
C ILE A 155 -10.60 5.58 12.13
N ALA A 156 -10.41 4.31 11.75
CA ALA A 156 -11.53 3.38 11.63
C ALA A 156 -12.29 3.18 12.96
N SER A 157 -11.55 3.13 14.08
CA SER A 157 -12.11 3.06 15.43
C SER A 157 -12.91 4.32 15.78
N THR A 158 -12.37 5.50 15.49
CA THR A 158 -13.05 6.79 15.71
C THR A 158 -14.36 6.89 14.91
N GLU A 159 -14.36 6.34 13.69
CA GLU A 159 -15.55 6.26 12.83
C GLU A 159 -16.49 5.11 13.18
N LYS A 160 -16.20 4.37 14.26
CA LYS A 160 -16.95 3.18 14.72
C LYS A 160 -17.09 2.09 13.66
N GLY A 161 -16.14 2.01 12.72
CA GLY A 161 -16.14 1.06 11.61
C GLY A 161 -17.25 1.28 10.58
N ASN A 162 -17.97 2.41 10.62
CA ASN A 162 -19.01 2.72 9.65
C ASN A 162 -18.39 2.90 8.26
N ARG A 163 -18.83 2.14 7.27
CA ARG A 163 -18.34 2.29 5.90
C ARG A 163 -18.58 3.72 5.41
N VAL A 164 -17.54 4.31 4.82
CA VAL A 164 -17.59 5.64 4.20
C VAL A 164 -17.06 5.50 2.79
N ASN A 165 -17.72 6.16 1.83
CA ASN A 165 -17.25 6.22 0.45
C ASN A 165 -16.07 7.20 0.33
N SER A 166 -15.32 7.10 -0.78
CA SER A 166 -14.14 7.93 -1.03
C SER A 166 -14.39 9.44 -0.87
N LYS A 167 -15.46 9.97 -1.48
CA LYS A 167 -15.77 11.41 -1.47
C LYS A 167 -15.98 11.93 -0.04
N THR A 168 -16.88 11.30 0.71
CA THR A 168 -17.20 11.70 2.08
C THR A 168 -16.00 11.56 3.01
N PHE A 169 -15.13 10.58 2.78
CA PHE A 169 -13.92 10.40 3.57
C PHE A 169 -12.94 11.57 3.37
N PHE A 170 -12.63 11.94 2.13
CA PHE A 170 -11.69 13.03 1.85
C PHE A 170 -12.24 14.42 2.20
N GLU A 171 -13.57 14.60 2.20
CA GLU A 171 -14.19 15.81 2.76
C GLU A 171 -13.98 15.92 4.27
N ARG A 172 -14.01 14.80 4.99
CA ARG A 172 -13.83 14.73 6.45
C ARG A 172 -12.37 14.77 6.87
N TYR A 173 -11.49 14.15 6.10
CA TYR A 173 -10.05 14.08 6.35
C TYR A 173 -9.28 14.67 5.17
N PRO A 174 -9.34 16.01 4.97
CA PRO A 174 -8.66 16.69 3.88
C PRO A 174 -7.15 16.46 3.88
N PHE A 175 -6.57 16.12 5.04
CA PHE A 175 -5.16 15.76 5.17
C PHE A 175 -4.70 14.70 4.16
N PHE A 176 -5.53 13.69 3.85
CA PHE A 176 -5.13 12.63 2.92
C PHE A 176 -5.08 13.05 1.45
N LEU A 177 -5.45 14.31 1.14
CA LEU A 177 -5.23 14.94 -0.16
C LEU A 177 -3.88 15.67 -0.25
N THR A 178 -3.07 15.62 0.80
CA THR A 178 -1.73 16.23 0.87
C THR A 178 -0.79 15.81 -0.27
N HIS A 179 0.22 16.63 -0.55
CA HIS A 179 1.36 16.31 -1.42
C HIS A 179 2.44 15.48 -0.72
N LEU A 180 2.35 15.30 0.60
CA LEU A 180 3.31 14.47 1.34
C LEU A 180 3.28 13.02 0.85
N MET A 181 4.48 12.44 0.76
CA MET A 181 4.66 11.02 0.49
C MET A 181 4.34 10.23 1.77
N PRO A 182 3.28 9.39 1.81
CA PRO A 182 2.79 8.79 3.04
C PRO A 182 3.86 8.04 3.84
N ARG A 183 4.56 7.09 3.20
CA ARG A 183 5.63 6.33 3.87
C ARG A 183 6.77 7.22 4.38
N ALA A 184 7.11 8.25 3.62
CA ALA A 184 8.21 9.14 3.98
C ALA A 184 7.86 10.04 5.16
N HIS A 185 6.58 10.30 5.44
CA HIS A 185 6.14 11.25 6.46
C HIS A 185 5.29 10.60 7.57
N SER A 186 5.08 9.28 7.53
CA SER A 186 4.27 8.58 8.54
C SER A 186 4.80 8.80 9.95
N TYR A 187 6.12 8.82 10.14
CA TYR A 187 6.76 9.11 11.44
C TYR A 187 6.30 10.44 12.05
N LEU A 188 6.25 11.50 11.24
CA LEU A 188 5.82 12.83 11.69
C LEU A 188 4.32 12.86 11.99
N VAL A 189 3.52 12.17 11.18
CA VAL A 189 2.07 12.09 11.38
C VAL A 189 1.72 11.25 12.60
N ASP A 190 2.45 10.16 12.85
CA ASP A 190 2.26 9.33 14.04
C ASP A 190 2.57 10.15 15.30
N SER A 191 3.67 10.93 15.30
CA SER A 191 3.98 11.85 16.40
C SER A 191 2.87 12.90 16.60
N LEU A 192 2.41 13.56 15.53
CA LEU A 192 1.30 14.52 15.59
C LEU A 192 0.03 13.90 16.19
N VAL A 193 -0.36 12.72 15.73
CA VAL A 193 -1.61 12.06 16.13
C VAL A 193 -1.54 11.51 17.55
N GLN A 194 -0.36 11.11 18.02
CA GLN A 194 -0.15 10.72 19.42
C GLN A 194 -0.41 11.89 20.38
N HIS A 195 -0.06 13.12 20.00
CA HIS A 195 -0.21 14.31 20.86
C HIS A 195 -1.56 15.00 20.69
N CYS A 196 -2.03 15.17 19.45
CA CYS A 196 -3.22 15.98 19.13
C CYS A 196 -4.45 15.14 18.77
N GLY A 197 -4.31 13.81 18.70
CA GLY A 197 -5.34 12.94 18.14
C GLY A 197 -5.58 13.21 16.66
N LEU A 198 -6.79 12.93 16.18
CA LEU A 198 -7.15 13.05 14.76
C LEU A 198 -7.67 14.45 14.36
N ALA A 199 -7.79 15.39 15.31
CA ALA A 199 -8.38 16.70 15.05
C ALA A 199 -7.64 17.49 13.95
N PRO A 200 -6.29 17.56 13.94
CA PRO A 200 -5.57 18.28 12.88
C PRO A 200 -5.81 17.69 11.49
N LEU A 201 -6.01 16.37 11.38
CA LEU A 201 -6.22 15.70 10.09
C LEU A 201 -7.58 16.05 9.44
N ARG A 202 -8.50 16.60 10.23
CA ARG A 202 -9.84 17.05 9.80
C ARG A 202 -9.88 18.54 9.41
N ASP A 203 -8.85 19.29 9.77
CA ASP A 203 -8.74 20.71 9.49
C ASP A 203 -8.11 20.95 8.10
N LYS A 204 -8.78 21.78 7.29
CA LYS A 204 -8.32 22.13 5.94
C LYS A 204 -7.15 23.12 5.98
N GLU A 205 -7.13 24.01 6.96
CA GLU A 205 -6.08 25.03 7.09
C GLU A 205 -4.79 24.42 7.67
N PHE A 206 -4.92 23.30 8.39
CA PHE A 206 -3.79 22.54 8.91
C PHE A 206 -2.90 21.95 7.80
N VAL A 207 -3.49 21.43 6.72
CA VAL A 207 -2.76 20.71 5.66
C VAL A 207 -1.61 21.54 5.06
N PRO A 208 -1.83 22.74 4.50
CA PRO A 208 -0.75 23.54 3.94
C PRO A 208 0.28 23.98 4.99
N ARG A 209 -0.15 24.24 6.23
CA ARG A 209 0.74 24.61 7.34
C ARG A 209 1.70 23.45 7.68
N PHE A 210 1.19 22.22 7.75
CA PHE A 210 1.97 21.03 8.05
C PHE A 210 2.90 20.65 6.88
N GLU A 211 2.45 20.78 5.63
CA GLU A 211 3.31 20.60 4.45
C GLU A 211 4.51 21.56 4.44
N ALA A 212 4.26 22.84 4.72
CA ALA A 212 5.29 23.86 4.80
C ALA A 212 6.26 23.58 5.96
N PHE A 213 5.76 23.13 7.10
CA PHE A 213 6.60 22.68 8.22
C PHE A 213 7.49 21.50 7.82
N CYS A 214 6.94 20.43 7.24
CA CYS A 214 7.70 19.25 6.81
C CYS A 214 8.84 19.65 5.85
N THR A 215 8.56 20.55 4.91
CA THR A 215 9.56 21.04 3.94
C THR A 215 10.69 21.80 4.64
N ARG A 216 10.36 22.73 5.55
CA ARG A 216 11.39 23.46 6.33
C ARG A 216 12.21 22.54 7.22
N LEU A 217 11.56 21.58 7.89
CA LEU A 217 12.23 20.60 8.73
C LEU A 217 13.28 19.83 7.91
N ILE A 218 12.88 19.24 6.78
CA ILE A 218 13.78 18.47 5.92
C ILE A 218 14.96 19.33 5.42
N GLN A 219 14.72 20.59 5.07
CA GLN A 219 15.77 21.51 4.61
C GLN A 219 16.76 21.91 5.73
N ASN A 220 16.30 21.97 6.98
CA ASN A 220 17.10 22.41 8.13
C ASN A 220 17.80 21.25 8.86
N LEU A 221 17.49 20.01 8.51
CA LEU A 221 18.17 18.84 9.06
C LEU A 221 19.58 18.71 8.46
N PRO A 222 20.56 18.27 9.27
CA PRO A 222 21.93 18.14 8.80
C PRO A 222 22.01 17.11 7.67
N SER A 223 22.78 17.43 6.63
CA SER A 223 23.20 16.40 5.68
C SER A 223 24.25 15.52 6.34
N VAL A 224 23.98 14.21 6.39
CA VAL A 224 24.95 13.23 6.88
C VAL A 224 25.67 12.63 5.67
N THR A 225 26.99 12.73 5.68
CA THR A 225 27.82 12.05 4.68
C THR A 225 28.04 10.63 5.16
N SER A 226 27.21 9.71 4.69
CA SER A 226 27.26 8.31 5.11
C SER A 226 28.58 7.66 4.70
N SER A 227 29.26 7.00 5.64
CA SER A 227 30.40 6.13 5.31
C SER A 227 29.98 5.03 4.31
N PRO A 228 30.82 4.65 3.34
CA PRO A 228 30.56 3.49 2.47
C PRO A 228 30.29 2.20 3.25
N THR A 229 30.87 2.07 4.45
CA THR A 229 30.75 0.92 5.35
C THR A 229 29.51 0.97 6.23
N ALA A 230 28.80 2.10 6.29
CA ALA A 230 27.60 2.22 7.10
C ALA A 230 26.52 1.23 6.61
N PRO A 231 25.74 0.64 7.53
CA PRO A 231 24.65 -0.25 7.18
C PRO A 231 23.56 0.50 6.41
N TYR A 232 22.75 -0.23 5.63
CA TYR A 232 21.56 0.35 5.05
C TYR A 232 20.56 0.76 6.14
N THR A 233 19.92 1.90 5.98
CA THR A 233 19.00 2.47 6.99
C THR A 233 17.87 1.52 7.37
N HIS A 234 17.35 0.74 6.42
CA HIS A 234 16.29 -0.24 6.66
C HIS A 234 16.76 -1.53 7.37
N CYS A 235 18.07 -1.69 7.58
CA CYS A 235 18.65 -2.78 8.35
C CYS A 235 18.99 -2.36 9.79
N LEU A 236 18.79 -1.09 10.13
CA LEU A 236 18.98 -0.62 11.49
C LEU A 236 17.86 -1.14 12.38
N ASP A 237 18.22 -1.61 13.57
CA ASP A 237 17.28 -1.99 14.63
C ASP A 237 16.70 -0.71 15.25
N MET A 238 15.64 -0.20 14.63
CA MET A 238 14.88 1.01 15.02
C MET A 238 13.46 0.97 14.45
N ASP A 239 12.64 1.96 14.83
CA ASP A 239 11.28 2.13 14.33
C ASP A 239 11.23 2.19 12.79
N GLU A 240 10.28 1.43 12.19
CA GLU A 240 10.15 1.32 10.73
C GLU A 240 9.79 2.66 10.08
N THR A 241 8.93 3.46 10.72
CA THR A 241 8.48 4.74 10.16
C THR A 241 9.60 5.78 10.22
N LEU A 242 10.42 5.78 11.28
CA LEU A 242 11.64 6.58 11.36
C LEU A 242 12.65 6.19 10.27
N ALA A 243 12.88 4.89 10.09
CA ALA A 243 13.78 4.40 9.05
C ALA A 243 13.28 4.79 7.64
N ASP A 244 11.97 4.73 7.40
CA ASP A 244 11.36 5.21 6.16
C ASP A 244 11.47 6.73 6.00
N PHE A 245 11.31 7.54 7.06
CA PHE A 245 11.54 8.99 7.01
C PHE A 245 12.97 9.33 6.61
N LEU A 246 13.97 8.75 7.29
CA LEU A 246 15.39 8.97 6.97
C LEU A 246 15.70 8.58 5.52
N ARG A 247 15.19 7.43 5.07
CA ARG A 247 15.50 6.89 3.74
C ARG A 247 14.75 7.59 2.60
N LEU A 248 13.49 7.92 2.80
CA LEU A 248 12.59 8.41 1.75
C LEU A 248 12.45 9.92 1.74
N ALA A 249 12.39 10.57 2.91
CA ALA A 249 12.29 12.02 3.02
C ALA A 249 13.68 12.69 2.95
N LEU A 250 14.66 12.16 3.70
CA LEU A 250 16.02 12.73 3.74
C LEU A 250 16.99 12.12 2.72
N GLY A 251 16.58 11.06 2.02
CA GLY A 251 17.42 10.38 1.03
C GLY A 251 18.60 9.59 1.62
N MET A 252 18.66 9.38 2.93
CA MET A 252 19.74 8.71 3.63
C MET A 252 19.61 7.19 3.49
N LYS A 253 20.26 6.61 2.47
CA LYS A 253 20.19 5.16 2.18
C LYS A 253 21.01 4.30 3.16
N LYS A 254 22.08 4.87 3.70
CA LYS A 254 22.98 4.27 4.68
C LYS A 254 23.23 5.29 5.78
N ILE A 255 23.33 4.87 7.03
CA ILE A 255 23.61 5.76 8.17
C ILE A 255 24.03 4.93 9.39
N GLU A 256 24.94 5.46 10.21
CA GLU A 256 25.27 4.84 11.50
C GLU A 256 24.10 5.00 12.48
N LYS A 257 23.90 4.03 13.39
CA LYS A 257 22.78 4.08 14.35
C LYS A 257 22.85 5.33 15.23
N GLY A 258 24.05 5.76 15.64
CA GLY A 258 24.25 6.96 16.45
C GLY A 258 23.82 8.25 15.73
N GLU A 259 24.21 8.40 14.46
CA GLU A 259 23.83 9.56 13.64
C GLU A 259 22.31 9.62 13.41
N ALA A 260 21.70 8.46 13.14
CA ALA A 260 20.25 8.36 12.99
C ALA A 260 19.49 8.80 14.26
N LEU A 261 20.01 8.46 15.44
CA LEU A 261 19.41 8.88 16.72
C LEU A 261 19.56 10.39 16.98
N ILE A 262 20.67 11.00 16.56
CA ILE A 262 20.86 12.46 16.64
C ILE A 262 19.83 13.18 15.75
N ILE A 263 19.63 12.69 14.53
CA ILE A 263 18.61 13.25 13.63
C ILE A 263 17.22 13.08 14.24
N LYS A 264 16.91 11.88 14.77
CA LYS A 264 15.63 11.62 15.44
C LYS A 264 15.38 12.64 16.55
N GLN A 265 16.35 12.88 17.43
CA GLN A 265 16.20 13.83 18.53
C GLN A 265 15.88 15.24 18.03
N LYS A 266 16.55 15.70 16.97
CA LYS A 266 16.27 17.02 16.37
C LYS A 266 14.87 17.06 15.72
N VAL A 267 14.46 16.00 15.03
CA VAL A 267 13.11 15.89 14.45
C VAL A 267 12.06 15.95 15.55
N ASP A 268 12.24 15.22 16.64
CA ASP A 268 11.29 15.18 17.76
C ASP A 268 11.13 16.56 18.40
N GLN A 269 12.23 17.28 18.64
CA GLN A 269 12.22 18.64 19.19
C GLN A 269 11.46 19.63 18.28
N GLU A 270 11.69 19.57 16.98
CA GLU A 270 11.00 20.43 16.01
C GLU A 270 9.52 20.08 15.89
N MET A 271 9.18 18.79 16.01
CA MET A 271 7.78 18.32 16.05
C MET A 271 7.06 18.83 17.30
N GLU A 272 7.68 18.70 18.48
CA GLU A 272 7.13 19.22 19.75
C GLU A 272 6.88 20.73 19.64
N ALA A 273 7.89 21.49 19.20
CA ALA A 273 7.75 22.94 19.03
C ALA A 273 6.67 23.34 18.02
N PHE A 274 6.45 22.54 16.96
CA PHE A 274 5.36 22.77 16.02
C PHE A 274 3.99 22.45 16.63
N ILE A 275 3.88 21.36 17.38
CA ILE A 275 2.65 20.92 18.06
C ILE A 275 2.21 21.94 19.10
N ASP A 276 3.15 22.50 19.88
CA ASP A 276 2.86 23.52 20.90
C ASP A 276 2.31 24.83 20.32
N GLN A 277 2.49 25.06 19.02
CA GLN A 277 1.96 26.21 18.28
C GLN A 277 0.60 25.93 17.64
N LEU A 278 0.07 24.71 17.75
CA LEU A 278 -1.26 24.39 17.24
C LEU A 278 -2.33 24.96 18.19
N PRO A 279 -3.44 25.47 17.63
CA PRO A 279 -4.53 26.04 18.41
C PRO A 279 -5.27 24.98 19.24
#